data_AF-L8EEP0-F1
#
_entry.id   AF-L8EEP0-F1
#
_cell.length_a   1.000
_cell.length_b   1.000
_cell.length_c   1.000
_cell.angle_alpha   90.00
_cell.angle_beta   90.00
_cell.angle_gamma   90.00
#
_symmetry.space_group_name_H-M   'P 1'
#
loop_
_entity.id
_entity.type
_entity.pdbx_description
1 polymer ?
#
loop_
_entity_poly.entity_id
_entity_poly.type
_entity_poly.pdbx_seq_one_letter_code
_entity_poly.pdbx_strand_id
1 'polypeptide(L)'
;MAQSFTVHLAFGSHRIENVTLQWGVGMDGDTRRDAPSWGTDIEVPAVIELLDLITAGSVTAEQARDKLVRLAVAINERKNREYEEMIELMEQPTPRAVREESCFDDRWVYAVSPDGAPDSIKIGVAKDIAQRIKSLQSGSATTLELRWSARGGYPLERYLHEQFNVRRTHGEWFDFESCPDPVAEIDNAAHAFLRQYAEESLANS
;
A
#
# COMPACT_ATOMS: atom_id res chain seq x y z
N MET A 1 3.62 -9.48 -9.76
CA MET A 1 4.93 -9.85 -9.18
C MET A 1 5.48 -11.02 -9.96
N ALA A 2 6.77 -10.98 -10.34
CA ALA A 2 7.40 -12.10 -11.02
C ALA A 2 7.65 -13.27 -10.05
N GLN A 3 7.44 -14.50 -10.51
CA GLN A 3 7.68 -15.71 -9.71
C GLN A 3 8.46 -16.75 -10.49
N SER A 4 9.24 -17.57 -9.78
CA SER A 4 10.03 -18.66 -10.35
C SER A 4 9.55 -20.02 -9.87
N PHE A 5 9.57 -21.01 -10.75
CA PHE A 5 9.24 -22.39 -10.46
C PHE A 5 10.34 -23.30 -10.97
N THR A 6 10.60 -24.37 -10.23
CA THR A 6 11.49 -25.45 -10.67
C THR A 6 10.65 -26.68 -10.92
N VAL A 7 10.72 -27.22 -12.14
CA VAL A 7 9.96 -28.40 -12.55
C VAL A 7 10.86 -29.42 -13.23
N HIS A 8 10.34 -30.64 -13.43
CA HIS A 8 10.98 -31.62 -14.29
C HIS A 8 10.09 -31.89 -15.50
N LEU A 9 10.67 -31.84 -16.70
CA LEU A 9 9.96 -32.14 -17.93
C LEU A 9 10.21 -33.59 -18.32
N ALA A 10 9.21 -34.44 -18.13
CA ALA A 10 9.27 -35.85 -18.53
C ALA A 10 8.60 -36.09 -19.90
N PHE A 11 9.36 -36.74 -20.79
CA PHE A 11 8.98 -37.16 -22.14
C PHE A 11 9.32 -38.64 -22.34
N GLY A 12 8.35 -39.52 -22.10
CA GLY A 12 8.60 -40.97 -22.17
C GLY A 12 9.69 -41.39 -21.18
N SER A 13 10.81 -41.92 -21.72
CA SER A 13 12.00 -42.32 -20.94
C SER A 13 12.98 -41.18 -20.65
N HIS A 14 12.81 -40.02 -21.27
CA HIS A 14 13.71 -38.87 -21.12
C HIS A 14 13.13 -37.87 -20.12
N ARG A 15 14.01 -37.24 -19.32
CA ARG A 15 13.64 -36.26 -18.31
C ARG A 15 14.64 -35.13 -18.30
N ILE A 16 14.16 -33.92 -18.56
CA ILE A 16 14.91 -32.68 -18.36
C ILE A 16 14.71 -32.28 -16.90
N GLU A 17 15.80 -32.19 -16.14
CA GLU A 17 15.75 -31.95 -14.70
C GLU A 17 15.95 -30.49 -14.33
N ASN A 18 15.31 -30.08 -13.23
CA ASN A 18 15.50 -28.77 -12.61
C ASN A 18 15.24 -27.58 -13.56
N VAL A 19 14.28 -27.73 -14.45
CA VAL A 19 13.90 -26.69 -15.41
C VAL A 19 13.31 -25.51 -14.66
N THR A 20 13.93 -24.35 -14.82
CA THR A 20 13.42 -23.09 -14.28
C THR A 20 12.43 -22.44 -15.23
N LEU A 21 11.25 -22.15 -14.70
CA LEU A 21 10.20 -21.37 -15.36
C LEU A 21 9.99 -20.09 -14.60
N GLN A 22 9.77 -18.99 -15.32
CA GLN A 22 9.38 -17.72 -14.72
C GLN A 22 7.97 -17.36 -15.17
N TRP A 23 7.22 -16.72 -14.28
CA TRP A 23 5.91 -16.18 -14.59
C TRP A 23 5.85 -14.71 -14.22
N GLY A 24 5.28 -13.88 -15.09
CA GLY A 24 5.11 -12.44 -14.83
C GLY A 24 6.38 -11.59 -15.04
N VAL A 25 7.38 -12.12 -15.73
CA VAL A 25 8.53 -11.35 -16.24
C VAL A 25 8.19 -10.87 -17.65
N GLY A 26 8.54 -9.63 -18.00
CA GLY A 26 8.42 -9.16 -19.40
C GLY A 26 7.00 -9.02 -19.95
N MET A 27 5.98 -8.81 -19.11
CA MET A 27 4.59 -8.53 -19.54
C MET A 27 4.41 -7.19 -20.30
N ASP A 28 5.51 -6.50 -20.62
CA ASP A 28 5.55 -5.23 -21.35
C ASP A 28 5.40 -5.47 -22.85
N GLY A 29 4.18 -5.82 -23.28
CA GLY A 29 3.84 -5.99 -24.70
C GLY A 29 2.46 -6.59 -24.91
N ASP A 30 1.73 -6.13 -25.93
CA ASP A 30 0.35 -6.56 -26.21
C ASP A 30 0.28 -7.67 -27.28
N THR A 31 1.40 -7.98 -27.95
CA THR A 31 1.40 -8.74 -29.21
C THR A 31 1.16 -10.25 -29.08
N ARG A 32 1.13 -10.83 -27.86
CA ARG A 32 0.94 -12.27 -27.65
C ARG A 32 0.07 -12.62 -26.44
N ARG A 33 -0.74 -11.66 -25.95
CA ARG A 33 -1.59 -11.86 -24.77
C ARG A 33 -2.59 -13.01 -24.90
N ASP A 34 -3.03 -13.29 -26.12
CA ASP A 34 -3.98 -14.37 -26.41
C ASP A 34 -3.34 -15.77 -26.45
N ALA A 35 -2.00 -15.86 -26.37
CA ALA A 35 -1.33 -17.16 -26.38
C ALA A 35 -1.54 -17.87 -25.03
N PRO A 36 -1.89 -19.18 -25.01
CA PRO A 36 -2.04 -19.95 -23.76
C PRO A 36 -0.81 -19.96 -22.86
N SER A 37 0.37 -19.72 -23.44
CA SER A 37 1.65 -19.64 -22.73
C SER A 37 2.06 -18.23 -22.34
N TRP A 38 1.22 -17.22 -22.60
CA TRP A 38 1.53 -15.83 -22.28
C TRP A 38 1.85 -15.68 -20.79
N GLY A 39 2.87 -14.89 -20.50
CA GLY A 39 3.35 -14.64 -19.14
C GLY A 39 4.19 -15.75 -18.53
N THR A 40 4.46 -16.86 -19.23
CA THR A 40 5.37 -17.93 -18.78
C THR A 40 6.62 -18.00 -19.65
N ASP A 41 7.79 -17.82 -19.04
CA ASP A 41 9.10 -17.95 -19.66
C ASP A 41 9.78 -19.25 -19.20
N ILE A 42 10.59 -19.83 -20.09
CA ILE A 42 11.40 -21.01 -19.84
C ILE A 42 12.87 -20.67 -20.06
N GLU A 43 13.75 -21.18 -19.21
CA GLU A 43 15.18 -20.96 -19.39
C GLU A 43 15.71 -21.58 -20.70
N VAL A 44 16.66 -20.88 -21.32
CA VAL A 44 17.24 -21.28 -22.61
C VAL A 44 17.87 -22.69 -22.59
N PRO A 45 18.60 -23.13 -21.54
CA PRO A 45 19.16 -24.49 -21.50
C PRO A 45 18.11 -25.58 -21.68
N ALA A 46 16.95 -25.46 -21.03
CA ALA A 46 15.86 -26.43 -21.16
C ALA A 46 15.27 -26.46 -22.56
N VAL A 47 15.23 -25.32 -23.25
CA VAL A 47 14.79 -25.24 -24.66
C VAL A 47 15.80 -25.93 -25.58
N ILE A 48 17.10 -25.73 -25.38
CA ILE A 48 18.14 -26.39 -26.16
C ILE A 48 18.05 -27.92 -25.99
N GLU A 49 17.94 -28.41 -24.76
CA GLU A 49 17.83 -29.85 -24.50
C GLU A 49 16.55 -30.44 -25.12
N LEU A 50 15.43 -29.71 -25.07
CA LEU A 50 14.19 -30.12 -25.73
C LEU A 50 14.36 -30.20 -27.26
N LEU A 51 15.05 -29.25 -27.88
CA LEU A 51 15.35 -29.26 -29.31
C LEU A 51 16.27 -30.44 -29.67
N ASP A 52 17.27 -30.74 -28.84
CA ASP A 52 18.16 -31.89 -29.03
C ASP A 52 17.37 -33.21 -28.98
N LEU A 53 16.43 -33.35 -28.05
CA LEU A 53 15.53 -34.51 -27.98
C LEU A 53 14.65 -34.64 -29.23
N ILE A 54 14.20 -33.52 -29.80
CA ILE A 54 13.43 -33.49 -31.05
C ILE A 54 14.31 -33.90 -32.23
N THR A 55 15.51 -33.33 -32.34
CA THR A 55 16.48 -33.68 -33.40
C THR A 55 16.91 -35.14 -33.31
N ALA A 56 17.04 -35.70 -32.11
CA ALA A 56 17.32 -37.12 -31.89
C ALA A 56 16.13 -38.05 -32.18
N GLY A 57 14.95 -37.52 -32.51
CA GLY A 57 13.73 -38.29 -32.73
C GLY A 57 13.16 -38.92 -31.44
N SER A 58 13.65 -38.52 -30.27
CA SER A 58 13.19 -39.02 -28.98
C SER A 58 11.84 -38.43 -28.56
N VAL A 59 11.52 -37.23 -29.06
CA VAL A 59 10.27 -36.51 -28.81
C VAL A 59 9.83 -35.85 -30.11
N THR A 60 8.55 -35.88 -30.46
CA THR A 60 8.07 -35.11 -31.63
C THR A 60 7.81 -33.66 -31.25
N ALA A 61 7.84 -32.75 -32.24
CA ALA A 61 7.50 -31.34 -32.01
C ALA A 61 6.09 -31.18 -31.41
N GLU A 62 5.12 -32.01 -31.83
CA GLU A 62 3.76 -32.02 -31.30
C GLU A 62 3.74 -32.43 -29.82
N GLN A 63 4.47 -33.50 -29.45
CA GLN A 63 4.55 -33.95 -28.06
C GLN A 63 5.18 -32.89 -27.16
N ALA A 64 6.27 -32.27 -27.64
CA ALA A 64 6.93 -31.16 -26.95
C ALA A 64 5.97 -29.97 -26.76
N ARG A 65 5.30 -29.55 -27.83
CA ARG A 65 4.32 -28.47 -27.82
C ARG A 65 3.18 -28.74 -26.84
N ASP A 66 2.55 -29.90 -26.90
CA ASP A 66 1.43 -30.25 -26.04
C ASP A 66 1.81 -30.28 -24.57
N LYS A 67 3.02 -30.76 -24.25
CA LYS A 67 3.55 -30.74 -22.89
C LYS A 67 3.75 -29.31 -22.38
N LEU A 68 4.38 -28.46 -23.19
CA LEU A 68 4.63 -27.06 -22.83
C LEU A 68 3.32 -26.27 -22.68
N VAL A 69 2.34 -26.49 -23.55
CA VAL A 69 1.01 -25.88 -23.44
C VAL A 69 0.33 -26.30 -22.14
N ARG A 70 0.29 -27.60 -21.82
CA ARG A 70 -0.32 -28.08 -20.56
C ARG A 70 0.36 -27.50 -19.34
N LEU A 71 1.69 -27.40 -19.38
CA LEU A 71 2.47 -26.83 -18.28
C LEU A 71 2.16 -25.34 -18.09
N ALA A 72 2.14 -24.57 -19.18
CA ALA A 72 1.84 -23.15 -19.12
C ALA A 72 0.40 -22.89 -18.67
N VAL A 73 -0.57 -23.67 -19.13
CA VAL A 73 -1.96 -23.62 -18.65
C VAL A 73 -2.01 -23.91 -17.14
N ALA A 74 -1.34 -24.95 -16.65
CA ALA A 74 -1.35 -25.27 -15.22
C ALA A 74 -0.71 -24.15 -14.36
N ILE A 75 0.35 -23.52 -14.86
CA ILE A 75 0.98 -22.37 -14.19
C ILE A 75 0.04 -21.17 -14.19
N ASN A 76 -0.56 -20.86 -15.34
CA ASN A 76 -1.51 -19.76 -15.49
C ASN A 76 -2.76 -19.96 -14.64
N GLU A 77 -3.36 -21.16 -14.59
CA GLU A 77 -4.49 -21.45 -13.72
C GLU A 77 -4.13 -21.30 -12.24
N ARG A 78 -2.95 -21.79 -11.84
CA ARG A 78 -2.46 -21.61 -10.48
C ARG A 78 -2.28 -20.13 -10.16
N LYS A 79 -1.68 -19.36 -11.07
CA LYS A 79 -1.42 -17.94 -10.83
C LYS A 79 -2.68 -17.11 -10.91
N ASN A 80 -3.59 -17.38 -11.84
CA ASN A 80 -4.89 -16.74 -11.88
C ASN A 80 -5.65 -17.00 -10.59
N ARG A 81 -5.65 -18.21 -10.05
CA ARG A 81 -6.23 -18.47 -8.71
C ARG A 81 -5.53 -17.69 -7.62
N GLU A 82 -4.20 -17.69 -7.55
CA GLU A 82 -3.49 -16.90 -6.54
C GLU A 82 -3.71 -15.38 -6.70
N TYR A 83 -3.86 -14.89 -7.94
CA TYR A 83 -4.17 -13.50 -8.24
C TYR A 83 -5.62 -13.17 -7.93
N GLU A 84 -6.57 -14.05 -8.24
CA GLU A 84 -7.98 -13.94 -7.88
C GLU A 84 -8.14 -14.01 -6.37
N GLU A 85 -7.47 -14.93 -5.67
CA GLU A 85 -7.42 -15.01 -4.22
C GLU A 85 -6.78 -13.75 -3.62
N MET A 86 -5.69 -13.24 -4.21
CA MET A 86 -5.06 -12.00 -3.80
C MET A 86 -5.95 -10.79 -4.07
N ILE A 87 -6.63 -10.73 -5.21
CA ILE A 87 -7.63 -9.70 -5.57
C ILE A 87 -8.78 -9.81 -4.59
N GLU A 88 -9.33 -10.99 -4.31
CA GLU A 88 -10.33 -11.24 -3.28
C GLU A 88 -9.80 -10.92 -1.88
N LEU A 89 -8.50 -11.02 -1.58
CA LEU A 89 -7.91 -10.60 -0.30
C LEU A 89 -7.75 -9.07 -0.23
N MET A 90 -7.60 -8.42 -1.39
CA MET A 90 -7.49 -6.96 -1.55
C MET A 90 -8.85 -6.26 -1.72
N GLU A 91 -9.85 -6.97 -2.27
CA GLU A 91 -11.25 -6.59 -2.55
C GLU A 91 -12.22 -7.11 -1.50
N GLN A 92 -11.84 -8.15 -0.73
CA GLN A 92 -12.23 -8.19 0.67
C GLN A 92 -11.98 -6.76 1.14
N PRO A 93 -12.97 -6.13 1.80
CA PRO A 93 -12.61 -4.95 2.53
C PRO A 93 -11.40 -5.42 3.32
N THR A 94 -10.24 -4.81 3.06
CA THR A 94 -9.20 -4.73 4.08
C THR A 94 -10.01 -4.57 5.36
N PRO A 95 -9.67 -5.23 6.48
CA PRO A 95 -9.98 -4.54 7.71
C PRO A 95 -9.53 -3.11 7.40
N ARG A 96 -10.49 -2.18 7.29
CA ARG A 96 -10.28 -0.75 7.17
C ARG A 96 -9.55 -0.33 8.44
N ALA A 97 -8.27 -0.68 8.52
CA ALA A 97 -7.71 -1.26 9.73
C ALA A 97 -8.70 -2.32 10.36
N VAL A 98 -8.49 -2.87 11.54
CA VAL A 98 -9.73 -2.92 12.37
C VAL A 98 -10.31 -1.49 12.22
N ARG A 99 -11.62 -1.23 12.11
CA ARG A 99 -12.00 0.04 12.74
C ARG A 99 -11.46 -0.20 14.14
N GLU A 100 -10.20 0.16 14.42
CA GLU A 100 -9.67 0.43 15.72
C GLU A 100 -10.83 1.29 16.13
N GLU A 101 -11.70 0.71 16.95
CA GLU A 101 -12.55 1.49 17.83
C GLU A 101 -11.66 2.65 18.14
N SER A 102 -12.00 3.84 17.63
CA SER A 102 -11.10 4.98 17.47
C SER A 102 -10.66 5.40 18.86
N CYS A 103 -9.90 4.55 19.51
CA CYS A 103 -9.62 4.60 20.91
C CYS A 103 -8.62 5.72 20.88
N PHE A 104 -9.02 6.81 21.52
CA PHE A 104 -8.13 7.90 21.71
C PHE A 104 -6.85 7.32 22.29
N ASP A 105 -5.78 7.36 21.51
CA ASP A 105 -4.50 7.04 22.08
C ASP A 105 -4.06 8.23 22.93
N ASP A 106 -3.21 7.96 23.92
CA ASP A 106 -2.75 8.96 24.89
C ASP A 106 -1.84 10.04 24.28
N ARG A 107 -1.80 10.20 22.96
CA ARG A 107 -1.02 11.27 22.33
C ARG A 107 -1.80 12.57 22.30
N TRP A 108 -1.03 13.64 22.33
CA TRP A 108 -1.51 15.00 22.17
C TRP A 108 -1.58 15.35 20.70
N VAL A 109 -2.67 15.98 20.29
CA VAL A 109 -2.74 16.76 19.06
C VAL A 109 -2.38 18.20 19.41
N TYR A 110 -1.59 18.86 18.58
CA TYR A 110 -1.12 20.23 18.78
C TYR A 110 -1.27 21.06 17.51
N ALA A 111 -1.45 22.36 17.69
CA ALA A 111 -1.35 23.37 16.65
C ALA A 111 -0.21 24.33 16.99
N VAL A 112 0.72 24.54 16.05
CA VAL A 112 1.82 25.51 16.20
C VAL A 112 1.82 26.47 15.03
N SER A 113 2.29 27.70 15.25
CA SER A 113 2.53 28.66 14.17
C SER A 113 3.82 29.44 14.39
N PRO A 114 4.45 29.98 13.34
CA PRO A 114 5.63 30.82 13.47
C PRO A 114 5.30 32.15 14.17
N ASP A 115 6.26 32.67 14.92
CA ASP A 115 6.24 34.03 15.43
C ASP A 115 6.18 35.03 14.25
N GLY A 116 5.11 35.83 14.21
CA GLY A 116 4.81 36.76 13.10
C GLY A 116 3.91 36.22 11.98
N ALA A 117 3.52 34.95 11.99
CA ALA A 117 2.55 34.37 11.04
C ALA A 117 1.52 33.49 11.78
N PRO A 118 0.63 34.09 12.60
CA PRO A 118 -0.27 33.34 13.50
C PRO A 118 -1.35 32.53 12.75
N ASP A 119 -1.65 32.90 11.51
CA ASP A 119 -2.58 32.28 10.56
C ASP A 119 -2.00 31.03 9.85
N SER A 120 -0.68 30.91 9.77
CA SER A 120 -0.02 29.72 9.23
C SER A 120 0.14 28.65 10.30
N ILE A 121 -0.78 27.68 10.33
CA ILE A 121 -0.86 26.68 11.39
C ILE A 121 -0.42 25.32 10.91
N LYS A 122 0.47 24.69 11.68
CA LYS A 122 0.78 23.27 11.58
C LYS A 122 0.00 22.48 12.61
N ILE A 123 -0.77 21.48 12.17
CA ILE A 123 -1.47 20.55 13.06
C ILE A 123 -0.74 19.21 13.05
N GLY A 124 -0.40 18.68 14.22
CA GLY A 124 0.28 17.39 14.31
C GLY A 124 0.00 16.66 15.62
N VAL A 125 0.57 15.45 15.75
CA VAL A 125 0.40 14.57 16.91
C VAL A 125 1.74 14.19 17.54
N ALA A 126 1.80 14.11 18.87
CA ALA A 126 3.01 13.76 19.61
C ALA A 126 2.71 13.13 20.98
N LYS A 127 3.61 12.26 21.47
CA LYS A 127 3.61 11.80 22.87
C LYS A 127 4.09 12.89 23.82
N ASP A 128 5.10 13.65 23.41
CA ASP A 128 5.67 14.79 24.13
C ASP A 128 5.71 16.00 23.18
N ILE A 129 4.82 16.97 23.41
CA ILE A 129 4.72 18.18 22.59
C ILE A 129 5.99 19.03 22.70
N ALA A 130 6.57 19.15 23.89
CA ALA A 130 7.73 20.00 24.11
C ALA A 130 8.96 19.47 23.37
N GLN A 131 9.20 18.16 23.41
CA GLN A 131 10.26 17.51 22.64
C GLN A 131 10.01 17.65 21.13
N ARG A 132 8.75 17.48 20.69
CA ARG A 132 8.39 17.61 19.27
C ARG A 132 8.61 19.03 18.75
N ILE A 133 8.21 20.07 19.49
CA ILE A 133 8.43 21.46 19.11
C ILE A 133 9.92 21.76 19.00
N LYS A 134 10.75 21.31 19.97
CA LYS A 134 12.21 21.46 19.89
C LYS A 134 12.79 20.85 18.61
N SER A 135 12.30 19.66 18.23
CA SER A 135 12.72 19.00 16.99
C SER A 135 12.22 19.70 15.72
N LEU A 136 11.05 20.34 15.76
CA LEU A 136 10.55 21.13 14.63
C LEU A 136 11.32 22.44 14.49
N GLN A 137 11.70 23.05 15.62
CA GLN A 137 12.43 24.31 15.66
C GLN A 137 13.80 24.21 14.97
N SER A 138 14.49 23.07 15.02
CA SER A 138 15.77 22.90 14.32
C SER A 138 15.66 23.02 12.80
N GLY A 139 14.47 22.82 12.23
CA GLY A 139 14.18 22.99 10.81
C GLY A 139 13.49 24.32 10.47
N SER A 140 13.23 25.18 11.45
CA SER A 140 12.53 26.46 11.28
C SER A 140 13.45 27.63 11.63
N ALA A 141 13.58 28.60 10.71
CA ALA A 141 14.33 29.83 10.96
C ALA A 141 13.62 30.76 11.96
N THR A 142 12.30 30.62 12.08
CA THR A 142 11.44 31.42 12.97
C THR A 142 11.01 30.61 14.17
N THR A 143 10.87 31.25 15.33
CA THR A 143 10.37 30.63 16.57
C THR A 143 8.96 30.07 16.34
N LEU A 144 8.75 28.81 16.70
CA LEU A 144 7.42 28.17 16.65
C LEU A 144 6.73 28.30 18.01
N GLU A 145 5.52 28.85 18.01
CA GLU A 145 4.68 29.00 19.19
C GLU A 145 3.61 27.91 19.23
N LEU A 146 3.45 27.25 20.38
CA LEU A 146 2.32 26.36 20.63
C LEU A 146 1.05 27.19 20.82
N ARG A 147 0.09 27.02 19.92
CA ARG A 147 -1.17 27.78 19.90
C ARG A 147 -2.33 27.02 20.55
N TRP A 148 -2.35 25.70 20.39
CA TRP A 148 -3.43 24.85 20.87
C TRP A 148 -2.95 23.42 21.09
N SER A 149 -3.57 22.71 22.02
CA SER A 149 -3.36 21.27 22.18
C SER A 149 -4.52 20.59 22.90
N ALA A 150 -4.85 19.37 22.48
CA ALA A 150 -5.82 18.51 23.17
C ALA A 150 -5.43 17.03 23.09
N ARG A 151 -6.02 16.21 23.97
CA ARG A 151 -5.95 14.75 23.86
C ARG A 151 -6.90 14.27 22.78
N GLY A 152 -6.46 13.27 22.03
CA GLY A 152 -7.27 12.68 20.98
C GLY A 152 -6.50 11.90 19.92
N GLY A 153 -5.16 11.83 20.05
CA GLY A 153 -4.31 10.98 19.23
C GLY A 153 -4.47 11.17 17.72
N TYR A 154 -4.16 10.12 16.97
CA TYR A 154 -4.38 10.08 15.53
C TYR A 154 -5.84 10.29 15.09
N PRO A 155 -6.87 9.77 15.81
CA PRO A 155 -8.26 10.02 15.41
C PRO A 155 -8.61 11.51 15.32
N LEU A 156 -8.24 12.30 16.33
CA LEU A 156 -8.50 13.74 16.36
C LEU A 156 -7.64 14.50 15.33
N GLU A 157 -6.36 14.15 15.18
CA GLU A 157 -5.48 14.78 14.19
C GLU A 157 -6.01 14.57 12.77
N ARG A 158 -6.38 13.33 12.42
CA ARG A 158 -6.94 12.99 11.13
C ARG A 158 -8.24 13.73 10.87
N TYR A 159 -9.13 13.80 11.87
CA TYR A 159 -10.37 14.57 11.76
C TYR A 159 -10.09 16.04 11.43
N LEU A 160 -9.21 16.70 12.18
CA LEU A 160 -8.89 18.13 11.95
C LEU A 160 -8.24 18.34 10.58
N HIS A 161 -7.37 17.42 10.14
CA HIS A 161 -6.78 17.44 8.80
C HIS A 161 -7.81 17.30 7.68
N GLU A 162 -8.81 16.43 7.87
CA GLU A 162 -9.94 16.26 6.94
C GLU A 162 -10.83 17.52 6.94
N GLN A 163 -11.17 18.07 8.11
CA GLN A 163 -12.01 19.27 8.24
C GLN A 163 -11.37 20.50 7.58
N PHE A 164 -10.07 20.70 7.77
CA PHE A 164 -9.36 21.87 7.24
C PHE A 164 -8.62 21.60 5.93
N ASN A 165 -8.89 20.48 5.26
CA ASN A 165 -8.18 20.10 4.02
C ASN A 165 -8.26 21.18 2.92
N VAL A 166 -9.36 21.92 2.84
CA VAL A 166 -9.53 23.03 1.87
C VAL A 166 -8.52 24.16 2.10
N ARG A 167 -8.01 24.30 3.32
CA ARG A 167 -7.04 25.32 3.74
C ARG A 167 -5.60 24.80 3.76
N ARG A 168 -5.37 23.54 3.38
CA ARG A 168 -4.05 22.92 3.41
C ARG A 168 -3.15 23.56 2.35
N THR A 169 -2.00 24.07 2.77
CA THR A 169 -1.00 24.65 1.87
C THR A 169 0.01 23.60 1.43
N HIS A 170 0.72 23.00 2.38
CA HIS A 170 1.67 21.92 2.12
C HIS A 170 1.85 20.99 3.32
N GLY A 171 1.82 19.69 3.09
CA GLY A 171 1.97 18.68 4.14
C GLY A 171 0.96 18.87 5.27
N GLU A 172 1.46 19.13 6.48
CA GLU A 172 0.67 19.33 7.70
C GLU A 172 0.39 20.82 8.01
N TRP A 173 0.61 21.72 7.05
CA TRP A 173 0.42 23.17 7.21
C TRP A 173 -0.87 23.64 6.55
N PHE A 174 -1.54 24.59 7.21
CA PHE A 174 -2.85 25.13 6.88
C PHE A 174 -2.83 26.65 6.97
N ASP A 175 -3.53 27.30 6.04
CA ASP A 175 -3.66 28.74 5.96
C ASP A 175 -5.03 29.20 6.48
N PHE A 176 -5.01 29.98 7.56
CA PHE A 176 -6.18 30.55 8.19
C PHE A 176 -6.29 32.07 7.99
N GLU A 177 -5.67 32.67 6.96
CA GLU A 177 -5.75 34.11 6.66
C GLU A 177 -7.20 34.66 6.65
N SER A 178 -8.17 33.85 6.20
CA SER A 178 -9.60 34.23 6.17
C SER A 178 -10.37 33.93 7.46
N CYS A 179 -9.71 33.46 8.52
CA CYS A 179 -10.32 33.14 9.81
C CYS A 179 -9.87 34.14 10.90
N PRO A 180 -10.82 34.84 11.55
CA PRO A 180 -10.49 35.79 12.61
C PRO A 180 -9.83 35.17 13.85
N ASP A 181 -10.13 33.91 14.16
CA ASP A 181 -9.56 33.19 15.30
C ASP A 181 -9.33 31.71 14.93
N PRO A 182 -8.16 31.40 14.36
CA PRO A 182 -7.82 30.05 13.93
C PRO A 182 -7.82 29.04 15.09
N VAL A 183 -7.43 29.48 16.30
CA VAL A 183 -7.36 28.63 17.49
C VAL A 183 -8.76 28.26 17.95
N ALA A 184 -9.67 29.23 18.01
CA ALA A 184 -11.06 28.97 18.36
C ALA A 184 -11.74 28.04 17.34
N GLU A 185 -11.44 28.15 16.04
CA GLU A 185 -12.01 27.27 15.02
C GLU A 185 -11.52 25.82 15.19
N ILE A 186 -10.23 25.62 15.42
CA ILE A 186 -9.64 24.31 15.73
C ILE A 186 -10.24 23.73 17.00
N ASP A 187 -10.36 24.55 18.05
CA ASP A 187 -10.90 24.14 19.33
C ASP A 187 -12.38 23.71 19.22
N ASN A 188 -13.19 24.48 18.50
CA ASN A 188 -14.60 24.14 18.27
C ASN A 188 -14.77 22.83 17.49
N ALA A 189 -13.99 22.64 16.42
CA ALA A 189 -13.99 21.41 15.65
C ALA A 189 -13.58 20.21 16.51
N ALA A 190 -12.52 20.35 17.30
CA ALA A 190 -12.07 19.31 18.21
C ALA A 190 -13.14 18.96 19.25
N HIS A 191 -13.76 19.96 19.88
CA HIS A 191 -14.84 19.74 20.84
C HIS A 191 -16.07 19.07 20.23
N ALA A 192 -16.42 19.38 18.98
CA ALA A 192 -17.53 18.71 18.29
C ALA A 192 -17.24 17.23 18.08
N PHE A 193 -16.03 16.90 17.60
CA PHE A 193 -15.59 15.53 17.39
C PHE A 193 -15.49 14.71 18.70
N LEU A 194 -14.84 15.29 19.72
CA LEU A 194 -14.66 14.64 21.02
C LEU A 194 -16.01 14.37 21.71
N ARG A 195 -17.00 15.27 21.59
CA ARG A 195 -18.34 15.07 22.15
C ARG A 195 -19.10 13.94 21.47
N GLN A 196 -19.14 13.94 20.14
CA GLN A 196 -19.81 12.88 19.37
C GLN A 196 -19.26 11.51 19.75
N TYR A 197 -17.94 11.41 19.93
CA TYR A 197 -17.29 10.15 20.30
C TYR A 197 -17.53 9.72 21.76
N ALA A 198 -17.58 10.66 22.69
CA ALA A 198 -17.92 10.37 24.09
C ALA A 198 -19.34 9.80 24.22
N GLU A 199 -20.28 10.31 23.44
CA GLU A 199 -21.67 9.83 23.38
C GLU A 199 -21.76 8.43 22.74
N GLU A 200 -21.02 8.17 21.65
CA GLU A 200 -20.95 6.85 21.00
C GLU A 200 -20.28 5.78 21.88
N SER A 201 -19.33 6.16 22.75
CA SER A 201 -18.68 5.25 23.70
C SER A 201 -19.59 4.83 24.86
N LEU A 202 -20.45 5.74 25.32
CA LEU A 202 -21.45 5.48 26.37
C LEU A 202 -22.65 4.66 25.87
N ALA A 203 -23.01 4.76 24.58
CA ALA A 203 -24.11 4.02 23.99
C ALA A 203 -23.80 2.54 23.69
N ASN A 204 -22.51 2.19 23.64
CA ASN A 204 -22.01 0.83 23.36
C ASN A 204 -21.49 0.10 24.61
N SER A 205 -21.72 0.65 25.81
CA SER A 205 -21.38 0.08 27.13
C SER A 205 -22.63 -0.40 27.86
#